data_AF-A0A6H1ZKH6-F1
#
_entry.id   AF-A0A6H1ZKH6-F1
#
_cell.length_a   1.000
_cell.length_b   1.000
_cell.length_c   1.000
_cell.angle_alpha   90.00
_cell.angle_beta   90.00
_cell.angle_gamma   90.00
#
_symmetry.space_group_name_H-M   'P 1'
#
loop_
_entity.id
_entity.type
_entity.pdbx_description
1 polymer ?
#
loop_
_entity_poly.entity_id
_entity_poly.type
_entity_poly.pdbx_seq_one_letter_code
_entity_poly.pdbx_strand_id
1 'polypeptide(L)' 'MLKKIYVLDHKIRWSVFKKLHDKMVKDSGPTPVHGDKMIWELLRDKKIYCWYDPKLKNDMRIGTSLPKNKEYQLITNPKK' A
#
# COMPACT_ATOMS: atom_id res chain seq x y z
N MET A 1 -7.84 18.77 12.09
CA MET A 1 -8.31 17.82 11.07
C MET A 1 -7.25 16.73 10.90
N LEU A 2 -7.58 15.47 11.22
CA LEU A 2 -6.67 14.34 11.00
C LEU A 2 -6.50 14.13 9.49
N LYS A 3 -5.28 13.84 9.04
CA LYS A 3 -5.01 13.67 7.60
C LYS A 3 -5.37 12.25 7.20
N LYS A 4 -6.20 12.12 6.16
CA LYS A 4 -6.67 10.83 5.65
C LYS A 4 -5.58 10.13 4.86
N ILE A 5 -5.31 8.87 5.20
CA ILE A 5 -4.46 7.94 4.43
C ILE A 5 -5.30 6.80 3.86
N TYR A 6 -4.78 6.15 2.83
CA TYR A 6 -5.44 5.02 2.21
C TYR A 6 -4.65 3.74 2.45
N VAL A 7 -5.15 2.88 3.32
CA VAL A 7 -4.47 1.66 3.77
C VAL A 7 -4.93 0.49 2.91
N LEU A 8 -4.01 -0.33 2.43
CA LEU A 8 -4.34 -1.54 1.70
C LEU A 8 -4.84 -2.64 2.65
N ASP A 9 -5.94 -3.29 2.31
CA ASP A 9 -6.41 -4.48 3.02
C ASP A 9 -5.47 -5.66 2.77
N HIS A 10 -5.11 -6.39 3.83
CA HIS A 10 -4.37 -7.66 3.74
C HIS A 10 -5.04 -8.70 2.82
N LYS A 11 -6.36 -8.59 2.57
CA LYS A 11 -7.09 -9.47 1.65
C LYS A 11 -7.07 -9.02 0.19
N ILE A 12 -6.32 -7.98 -0.14
CA ILE A 12 -6.25 -7.49 -1.52
C ILE A 12 -5.62 -8.54 -2.44
N ARG A 13 -6.24 -8.78 -3.59
CA ARG A 13 -5.73 -9.73 -4.59
C ARG A 13 -4.44 -9.19 -5.19
N TRP A 14 -3.51 -10.07 -5.52
CA TRP A 14 -2.25 -9.72 -6.17
C TRP A 14 -2.44 -8.82 -7.39
N SER A 15 -3.36 -9.17 -8.30
CA SER A 15 -3.61 -8.39 -9.52
C SER A 15 -4.12 -6.97 -9.25
N VAL A 16 -4.86 -6.76 -8.16
CA VAL A 16 -5.34 -5.44 -7.74
C VAL A 16 -4.21 -4.66 -7.09
N PHE A 17 -3.44 -5.30 -6.19
CA PHE A 17 -2.25 -4.72 -5.58
C PHE A 17 -1.26 -4.25 -6.65
N LYS A 18 -0.91 -5.12 -7.61
CA LYS A 18 0.06 -4.82 -8.66
C LYS A 18 -0.37 -3.64 -9.52
N LYS A 19 -1.64 -3.63 -9.95
CA LYS A 19 -2.21 -2.49 -10.71
C LYS A 19 -2.16 -1.18 -9.93
N LEU A 20 -2.48 -1.21 -8.63
CA LEU A 20 -2.41 -0.01 -7.78
C LEU A 20 -0.95 0.44 -7.59
N HIS A 21 -0.06 -0.50 -7.28
CA HIS A 21 1.36 -0.25 -7.10
C HIS A 21 1.97 0.38 -8.36
N ASP A 22 1.82 -0.24 -9.53
CA ASP A 22 2.38 0.27 -10.78
C ASP A 22 1.80 1.64 -11.20
N LYS A 23 0.55 1.92 -10.81
CA LYS A 23 -0.08 3.21 -11.08
C LYS A 23 0.41 4.31 -10.14
N MET A 24 0.55 3.97 -8.86
CA MET A 24 0.74 4.92 -7.76
C MET A 24 2.19 5.06 -7.33
N VAL A 25 3.07 4.13 -7.68
CA VAL A 25 4.48 4.12 -7.30
C VAL A 25 5.28 4.36 -8.57
N LYS A 26 5.94 5.52 -8.65
CA LYS A 26 6.76 5.92 -9.81
C LYS A 26 8.13 6.38 -9.33
N ASP A 27 9.12 6.31 -10.22
CA ASP A 27 10.46 6.87 -10.01
C ASP A 27 11.18 6.35 -8.75
N SER A 28 10.89 5.10 -8.36
CA SER A 28 11.34 4.47 -7.10
C SER A 28 12.82 4.07 -7.08
N GLY A 29 13.59 4.45 -8.11
CA GLY A 29 14.94 3.94 -8.32
C GLY A 29 14.98 2.45 -8.68
N PRO A 30 16.17 1.83 -8.67
CA PRO A 30 16.31 0.41 -8.97
C PRO A 30 15.59 -0.42 -7.90
N THR A 31 14.48 -1.04 -8.28
CA THR A 31 13.71 -1.93 -7.40
C THR A 31 14.10 -3.38 -7.68
N PRO A 32 14.33 -4.22 -6.65
CA PRO A 32 14.58 -5.64 -6.85
C PRO A 32 13.49 -6.29 -7.69
N VAL A 33 13.89 -7.23 -8.56
CA VAL A 33 12.94 -8.06 -9.31
C VAL A 33 12.04 -8.77 -8.30
N HIS A 34 10.72 -8.62 -8.44
CA HIS A 34 9.69 -9.13 -7.52
C HIS A 34 9.58 -8.44 -6.14
N GLY A 35 10.22 -7.30 -5.91
CA GLY A 35 10.10 -6.58 -4.63
C GLY A 35 8.64 -6.23 -4.26
N ASP A 36 7.84 -5.87 -5.26
CA ASP A 36 6.40 -5.66 -5.15
C ASP A 36 5.64 -6.92 -4.70
N LYS A 37 6.00 -8.09 -5.23
CA LYS A 37 5.41 -9.37 -4.83
C LYS A 37 5.74 -9.73 -3.39
N MET A 38 7.00 -9.51 -2.96
CA MET A 38 7.40 -9.70 -1.57
C MET A 38 6.60 -8.80 -0.63
N ILE A 39 6.41 -7.53 -0.99
CA ILE A 39 5.60 -6.59 -0.20
C ILE A 39 4.15 -7.07 -0.10
N TRP A 40 3.57 -7.54 -1.21
CA TRP A 40 2.20 -8.07 -1.20
C TRP A 40 2.07 -9.31 -0.29
N GLU A 41 3.04 -10.23 -0.31
CA GLU A 41 3.05 -11.42 0.55
C GLU A 41 3.14 -11.03 2.03
N LEU A 42 4.02 -10.09 2.38
CA LEU A 42 4.15 -9.57 3.74
C LEU A 42 2.88 -8.86 4.23
N LEU A 43 2.22 -8.09 3.35
CA LEU A 43 0.93 -7.45 3.64
C LEU A 43 -0.16 -8.51 3.87
N ARG A 44 -0.25 -9.51 2.99
CA ARG A 44 -1.21 -10.61 3.08
C ARG A 44 -1.07 -11.38 4.38
N ASP A 45 0.17 -11.64 4.78
CA ASP A 45 0.53 -12.37 6.00
C ASP A 45 0.48 -11.47 7.25
N LYS A 46 -0.05 -10.23 7.12
CA LYS A 46 -0.21 -9.22 8.18
C LYS A 46 1.09 -8.87 8.89
N LYS A 47 2.23 -9.02 8.23
CA LYS A 47 3.56 -8.67 8.76
C LYS A 47 3.83 -7.17 8.64
N ILE A 48 3.23 -6.53 7.64
CA ILE A 48 3.33 -5.10 7.39
C ILE A 48 1.95 -4.51 7.06
N TYR A 49 1.87 -3.20 7.19
CA TYR A 49 0.84 -2.36 6.59
C TYR A 49 1.43 -1.60 5.42
N CYS A 50 0.64 -1.46 4.36
CA CYS A 50 0.96 -0.63 3.20
C CYS A 50 -0.09 0.47 3.08
N TRP A 51 0.32 1.72 2.86
CA TRP A 51 -0.64 2.82 2.69
C TRP A 51 -0.11 3.94 1.78
N TYR A 52 -1.05 4.65 1.17
CA TYR A 52 -0.77 5.85 0.39
C TYR A 52 -1.08 7.09 1.22
N ASP A 53 -0.11 7.99 1.32
CA ASP A 53 -0.27 9.31 1.92
C ASP A 53 -0.39 10.35 0.80
N PRO A 54 -1.46 11.15 0.74
CA PRO A 54 -1.61 12.20 -0.27
C PRO A 54 -0.46 13.21 -0.33
N LYS A 55 0.33 13.36 0.75
CA LYS A 55 1.52 14.22 0.76
C LYS A 55 2.72 13.63 0.02
N LEU A 56 2.76 12.32 -0.14
CA LEU A 56 3.83 11.58 -0.80
C LEU A 56 3.29 11.11 -2.14
N LYS A 57 3.41 11.99 -3.13
CA LYS A 57 3.05 11.65 -4.50
C LYS A 57 3.98 10.54 -4.98
N ASN A 58 3.42 9.60 -5.74
CA ASN A 58 4.15 8.54 -6.41
C ASN A 58 4.87 7.54 -5.49
N ASP A 59 4.49 7.44 -4.21
CA ASP A 59 5.15 6.55 -3.24
C ASP A 59 4.13 5.80 -2.37
N MET A 60 4.52 4.61 -1.92
CA MET A 60 3.77 3.76 -1.00
C MET A 60 4.56 3.57 0.28
N ARG A 61 3.97 3.97 1.41
CA ARG A 61 4.59 3.74 2.72
C ARG A 61 4.35 2.30 3.17
N ILE A 62 5.36 1.76 3.84
CA ILE A 62 5.35 0.45 4.47
C ILE A 62 5.74 0.63 5.95
N GLY A 63 5.08 -0.09 6.84
CA GLY A 63 5.45 -0.10 8.26
C GLY A 63 4.81 -1.26 9.02
N THR A 64 5.35 -1.59 10.19
CA THR A 64 4.81 -2.63 11.09
C THR A 64 3.61 -2.16 11.90
N SER A 65 3.31 -0.85 11.87
CA SER A 65 2.16 -0.24 12.53
C SER A 65 1.64 0.95 11.73
N LEU A 66 0.34 1.22 11.82
CA LEU A 66 -0.27 2.41 11.22
C LEU A 66 0.13 3.70 11.99
N PRO A 67 0.19 4.85 11.32
CA PRO A 67 0.52 6.12 11.96
C PRO A 67 -0.58 6.56 12.94
N LYS A 68 -0.20 6.88 14.19
CA LYS A 68 -1.11 7.12 15.32
C LYS A 68 -2.02 8.36 15.22
N ASN A 69 -1.74 9.28 14.29
CA ASN A 69 -2.45 10.57 14.16
C ASN A 69 -3.04 10.78 12.75
N LYS A 70 -3.51 9.70 12.12
CA LYS A 70 -4.11 9.76 10.78
C LYS A 70 -5.39 8.94 10.75
N GLU A 71 -6.43 9.51 10.15
CA GLU A 71 -7.61 8.72 9.76
C GLU A 71 -7.24 7.85 8.57
N TYR A 72 -7.74 6.61 8.53
CA TYR A 72 -7.49 5.73 7.41
C TYR A 72 -8.79 5.32 6.72
N GLN A 73 -8.70 5.18 5.40
CA GLN A 73 -9.70 4.50 4.59
C GLN A 73 -9.08 3.24 4.02
N LEU A 74 -9.79 2.13 4.19
CA LEU A 74 -9.34 0.84 3.68
C LEU A 74 -9.60 0.75 2.17
N ILE A 75 -8.55 0.45 1.40
CA ILE A 75 -8.63 0.05 0.00
C ILE A 75 -8.77 -1.47 -0.04
N THR A 76 -9.90 -1.92 -0.56
CA THR A 76 -10.22 -3.35 -0.71
C THR A 76 -10.35 -3.71 -2.19
N ASN A 77 -10.60 -4.99 -2.47
CA ASN A 77 -10.90 -5.42 -3.83
C ASN A 77 -12.18 -4.72 -4.34
N PRO A 78 -12.23 -4.32 -5.63
CA PRO A 78 -13.45 -3.77 -6.21
C PRO A 78 -14.61 -4.76 -6.06
N LYS A 79 -15.80 -4.24 -5.71
CA LYS A 79 -17.03 -5.03 -5.75
C LYS A 79 -17.32 -5.37 -7.20
N LYS A 80 -17.67 -6.64 -7.46
CA LYS A 80 -18.16 -7.07 -8.78
C LYS A 80 -19.43 -6.32 -9.14
#